data_AF-A0A4R4WNP4-F1
#
_entry.id   AF-A0A4R4WNP4-F1
#
_cell.length_a   1.000
_cell.length_b   1.000
_cell.length_c   1.000
_cell.angle_alpha   90.00
_cell.angle_beta   90.00
_cell.angle_gamma   90.00
#
_symmetry.space_group_name_H-M   'P 1'
#
loop_
_entity.id
_entity.type
_entity.pdbx_description
1 polymer ?
#
loop_
_entity_poly.entity_id
_entity_poly.type
_entity_poly.pdbx_seq_one_letter_code
_entity_poly.pdbx_strand_id
1 'polypeptide(L)'
;MSRTILITGGTHGIGQVLARHHEERGDQVIAVGSRDADLSSLEQTCDLAERVSAEHPVIDALVLGAFRHHPRRIETEEGFEATFALYVLSRWLLAAALRTRAPGSGGPRSPTSGGWTRSTGGRPARSPTLIRLSQRFGASGQRDRRPFFPLLPRPDGADPRPEPP
;
A
#
# COMPACT_ATOMS: atom_id res chain seq x y z
N MET A 1 4.43 -21.86 -19.64
CA MET A 1 4.84 -21.69 -18.23
C MET A 1 3.76 -20.88 -17.56
N SER A 2 3.16 -21.41 -16.49
CA SER A 2 2.19 -20.68 -15.67
C SER A 2 2.93 -19.58 -14.92
N ARG A 3 2.44 -18.33 -14.96
CA ARG A 3 3.00 -17.21 -14.20
C ARG A 3 2.21 -16.99 -12.92
N THR A 4 2.87 -16.57 -11.85
CA THR A 4 2.22 -16.12 -10.61
C THR A 4 2.02 -14.61 -10.64
N ILE A 5 0.77 -14.17 -10.57
CA ILE A 5 0.38 -12.76 -10.71
C ILE A 5 -0.39 -12.30 -9.47
N LEU A 6 0.12 -11.29 -8.76
CA LEU A 6 -0.59 -10.65 -7.65
C LEU A 6 -1.38 -9.44 -8.16
N ILE A 7 -2.68 -9.38 -7.88
CA ILE A 7 -3.56 -8.27 -8.28
C ILE A 7 -4.25 -7.68 -7.05
N THR A 8 -3.84 -6.47 -6.63
CA THR A 8 -4.60 -5.71 -5.64
C THR A 8 -5.83 -5.08 -6.27
N GLY A 9 -6.95 -5.07 -5.54
CA GLY A 9 -8.26 -4.75 -6.13
C GLY A 9 -8.77 -5.84 -7.07
N GLY A 10 -8.20 -7.05 -7.02
CA GLY A 10 -8.48 -8.14 -7.97
C GLY A 10 -9.82 -8.84 -7.77
N THR A 11 -10.58 -8.52 -6.71
CA THR A 11 -11.80 -9.27 -6.35
C THR A 11 -13.08 -8.71 -6.97
N HIS A 12 -13.06 -7.47 -7.48
CA HIS A 12 -14.23 -6.81 -8.10
C HIS A 12 -13.81 -5.92 -9.28
N GLY A 13 -14.79 -5.53 -10.11
CA GLY A 13 -14.59 -4.54 -11.18
C GLY A 13 -13.51 -4.93 -12.19
N ILE A 14 -12.72 -3.95 -12.65
CA ILE A 14 -11.64 -4.16 -13.63
C ILE A 14 -10.62 -5.19 -13.15
N GLY A 15 -10.28 -5.18 -11.86
CA GLY A 15 -9.32 -6.13 -11.29
C GLY A 15 -9.81 -7.58 -11.35
N GLN A 16 -11.12 -7.81 -11.18
CA GLN A 16 -11.71 -9.15 -11.31
C GLN A 16 -11.70 -9.66 -12.74
N VAL A 17 -11.99 -8.78 -13.71
CA VAL A 17 -11.92 -9.15 -15.13
C VAL A 17 -10.48 -9.50 -15.51
N LEU A 18 -9.50 -8.72 -15.03
CA LEU A 18 -8.09 -9.00 -15.26
C LEU A 18 -7.65 -10.32 -14.60
N ALA A 19 -8.10 -10.58 -13.38
CA ALA A 19 -7.84 -11.85 -12.69
C ALA A 19 -8.34 -13.05 -13.51
N ARG A 20 -9.62 -13.03 -13.90
CA ARG A 20 -10.20 -14.09 -14.74
C ARG A 20 -9.47 -14.28 -16.06
N HIS A 21 -9.13 -13.18 -16.74
CA HIS A 21 -8.41 -13.24 -18.01
C HIS A 21 -7.07 -13.99 -17.88
N HIS A 22 -6.36 -13.79 -16.77
CA HIS A 22 -5.10 -14.47 -16.51
C HIS A 22 -5.29 -15.93 -16.07
N GLU A 23 -6.31 -16.21 -15.24
CA GLU A 23 -6.69 -17.59 -14.88
C GLU A 23 -7.05 -18.42 -16.13
N GLU A 24 -7.83 -17.86 -17.06
CA GLU A 24 -8.20 -18.50 -18.34
C GLU A 24 -6.98 -18.83 -19.22
N ARG A 25 -5.88 -18.10 -19.05
CA ARG A 25 -4.61 -18.32 -19.76
C ARG A 25 -3.71 -19.34 -19.05
N GLY A 26 -4.14 -19.86 -17.91
CA GLY A 26 -3.40 -20.81 -17.08
C GLY A 26 -2.35 -20.16 -16.17
N ASP A 27 -2.45 -18.85 -15.94
CA ASP A 27 -1.63 -18.17 -14.92
C ASP A 27 -2.23 -18.41 -13.52
N GLN A 28 -1.38 -18.50 -12.50
CA GLN A 28 -1.80 -18.52 -11.10
C GLN A 28 -2.05 -17.08 -10.64
N VAL A 29 -3.31 -16.75 -10.31
CA VAL A 29 -3.68 -15.41 -9.86
C VAL A 29 -3.91 -15.38 -8.35
N ILE A 30 -3.30 -14.38 -7.69
CA ILE A 30 -3.54 -14.03 -6.29
C ILE A 30 -4.35 -12.73 -6.30
N ALA A 31 -5.67 -12.83 -6.18
CA ALA A 31 -6.56 -11.68 -6.17
C ALA A 31 -6.77 -11.17 -4.73
N VAL A 32 -6.38 -9.92 -4.47
CA VAL A 32 -6.50 -9.28 -3.15
C VAL A 32 -7.59 -8.22 -3.18
N GLY A 33 -8.54 -8.31 -2.25
CA GLY A 33 -9.57 -7.31 -1.99
C GLY A 33 -9.51 -6.72 -0.58
N SER A 34 -10.48 -5.87 -0.26
CA SER A 34 -10.58 -5.21 1.05
C SER A 34 -10.91 -6.17 2.21
N ARG A 35 -11.28 -7.42 1.93
CA ARG A 35 -11.47 -8.46 2.95
C ARG A 35 -10.14 -9.11 3.35
N ASP A 36 -9.14 -9.03 2.48
CA ASP A 36 -7.83 -9.68 2.67
C ASP A 36 -6.83 -8.74 3.35
N ALA A 37 -6.92 -7.44 3.04
CA ALA A 37 -6.19 -6.35 3.69
C ALA A 37 -6.81 -4.98 3.34
N ASP A 38 -6.85 -4.07 4.30
CA ASP A 38 -7.05 -2.64 4.05
C ASP A 38 -5.71 -1.99 3.70
N LEU A 39 -5.53 -1.71 2.41
CA LEU A 39 -4.31 -1.10 1.89
C LEU A 39 -4.16 0.39 2.24
N SER A 40 -5.12 1.01 2.93
CA SER A 40 -4.91 2.30 3.58
C SER A 40 -4.18 2.16 4.93
N SER A 41 -4.11 0.96 5.51
CA SER A 41 -3.27 0.66 6.68
C SER A 41 -1.90 0.13 6.23
N LEU A 42 -0.85 0.72 6.77
CA LEU A 42 0.53 0.31 6.50
C LEU A 42 0.83 -1.03 7.18
N GLU A 43 0.29 -1.25 8.38
CA GLU A 43 0.41 -2.53 9.10
C GLU A 43 -0.20 -3.66 8.27
N GLN A 44 -1.46 -3.52 7.83
CA GLN A 44 -2.11 -4.56 7.02
C GLN A 44 -1.44 -4.74 5.64
N THR A 45 -0.89 -3.68 5.07
CA THR A 45 -0.11 -3.78 3.83
C THR A 45 1.17 -4.60 4.03
N CYS A 46 1.90 -4.37 5.13
CA CYS A 46 3.08 -5.16 5.47
C CYS A 46 2.73 -6.63 5.74
N ASP A 47 1.69 -6.89 6.55
CA ASP A 47 1.21 -8.24 6.84
C ASP A 47 0.84 -9.00 5.54
N LEU A 48 0.16 -8.32 4.61
CA LEU A 48 -0.15 -8.88 3.31
C LEU A 48 1.13 -9.22 2.53
N ALA A 49 2.10 -8.30 2.48
CA ALA A 49 3.34 -8.52 1.75
C ALA A 49 4.14 -9.70 2.32
N GLU A 50 4.19 -9.85 3.64
CA GLU A 50 4.84 -10.99 4.30
C GLU A 50 4.15 -12.31 3.98
N ARG A 51 2.83 -12.38 4.16
CA ARG A 51 2.03 -13.58 3.85
C ARG A 51 2.22 -14.01 2.39
N VAL A 52 2.08 -13.07 1.46
CA VAL A 52 2.25 -13.33 0.02
C VAL A 52 3.68 -13.79 -0.29
N SER A 53 4.71 -13.17 0.31
CA SER A 53 6.10 -13.58 0.09
C SER A 53 6.42 -14.97 0.63
N ALA A 54 5.78 -15.37 1.73
CA ALA A 54 5.97 -16.67 2.34
C ALA A 54 5.28 -17.78 1.55
N GLU A 55 4.08 -17.52 1.04
CA GLU A 55 3.27 -18.48 0.28
C GLU A 55 3.70 -18.59 -1.19
N HIS A 56 4.23 -17.50 -1.76
CA HIS A 56 4.59 -17.39 -3.18
C HIS A 56 6.02 -16.87 -3.35
N PRO A 57 7.03 -17.76 -3.34
CA PRO A 57 8.44 -17.36 -3.42
C PRO A 57 8.82 -16.59 -4.69
N VAL A 58 8.05 -16.75 -5.77
CA VAL A 58 8.21 -16.04 -7.03
C VAL A 58 6.87 -15.43 -7.42
N ILE A 59 6.91 -14.12 -7.68
CA ILE A 59 5.81 -13.34 -8.25
C ILE A 59 6.35 -12.76 -9.55
N ASP A 60 5.76 -13.18 -10.67
CA ASP A 60 6.17 -12.78 -12.02
C ASP A 60 5.63 -11.41 -12.39
N ALA A 61 4.45 -11.04 -11.85
CA ALA A 61 3.85 -9.74 -12.08
C ALA A 61 3.06 -9.24 -10.86
N LEU A 62 3.14 -7.94 -10.63
CA LEU A 62 2.44 -7.22 -9.58
C LEU A 62 1.55 -6.14 -10.20
N VAL A 63 0.23 -6.25 -10.00
CA VAL A 63 -0.76 -5.28 -10.46
C VAL A 63 -1.33 -4.53 -9.26
N LEU A 64 -1.11 -3.22 -9.22
CA LEU A 64 -1.51 -2.34 -8.11
C LEU A 64 -2.83 -1.63 -8.40
N GLY A 65 -3.89 -2.42 -8.56
CA GLY A 65 -5.22 -1.98 -9.01
C GLY A 65 -6.19 -1.55 -7.91
N ALA A 66 -5.81 -1.65 -6.63
CA ALA A 66 -6.69 -1.25 -5.54
C ALA A 66 -7.04 0.25 -5.61
N PHE A 67 -8.33 0.55 -5.53
CA PHE A 67 -8.90 1.88 -5.64
C PHE A 67 -9.96 2.09 -4.57
N ARG A 68 -9.89 3.23 -3.88
CA ARG A 68 -10.96 3.76 -3.03
C ARG A 68 -10.94 5.28 -3.14
N HIS A 69 -12.09 5.89 -3.35
CA HIS A 69 -12.23 7.34 -3.39
C HIS A 69 -12.82 7.85 -2.08
N HIS A 70 -12.15 8.81 -1.45
CA HIS A 70 -12.65 9.50 -0.27
C HIS A 70 -13.00 10.95 -0.64
N PRO A 71 -14.29 11.36 -0.61
CA PRO A 71 -14.70 12.72 -1.00
C PRO A 71 -14.25 13.79 0.00
N ARG A 72 -13.75 13.38 1.17
CA ARG A 72 -13.18 14.25 2.20
C ARG A 72 -11.89 13.62 2.72
N ARG A 73 -10.99 14.43 3.26
CA ARG A 73 -9.77 13.94 3.92
C ARG A 73 -10.13 13.03 5.09
N ILE A 74 -9.64 11.80 5.07
CA ILE A 74 -9.72 10.84 6.18
C ILE A 74 -8.30 10.54 6.64
N GLU A 75 -8.08 10.54 7.95
CA GLU A 75 -6.80 10.18 8.55
C GLU A 75 -6.88 8.74 9.10
N THR A 76 -5.85 7.94 8.82
CA THR A 76 -5.72 6.57 9.33
C THR A 76 -5.28 6.59 10.80
N GLU A 77 -5.38 5.46 11.50
CA GLU A 77 -4.90 5.34 12.88
C GLU A 77 -3.38 5.60 12.99
N GLU A 78 -2.63 5.36 11.91
CA GLU A 78 -1.19 5.65 11.84
C GLU A 78 -0.86 7.13 11.52
N GLY A 79 -1.87 7.98 11.32
CA GLY A 79 -1.71 9.43 11.08
C GLY A 79 -1.50 9.84 9.63
N PHE A 80 -1.75 8.94 8.66
CA PHE A 80 -1.64 9.25 7.24
C PHE A 80 -2.99 9.63 6.65
N GLU A 81 -3.01 10.44 5.60
CA GLU A 81 -4.23 10.59 4.81
C GLU A 81 -4.53 9.27 4.07
N ALA A 82 -5.75 8.76 4.17
CA ALA A 82 -6.11 7.41 3.74
C ALA A 82 -5.90 7.18 2.24
N THR A 83 -6.17 8.19 1.40
CA THR A 83 -5.92 8.11 -0.05
C THR A 83 -4.43 8.07 -0.35
N PHE A 84 -3.62 8.89 0.32
CA PHE A 84 -2.16 8.88 0.23
C PHE A 84 -1.57 7.54 0.69
N ALA A 85 -2.06 7.01 1.81
CA ALA A 85 -1.66 5.71 2.31
C ALA A 85 -1.95 4.60 1.29
N LEU A 86 -3.17 4.59 0.73
CA LEU A 86 -3.58 3.62 -0.29
C LEU A 86 -2.82 3.77 -1.61
N TYR A 87 -2.68 4.98 -2.16
CA TYR A 87 -2.18 5.18 -3.52
C TYR A 87 -0.66 5.30 -3.60
N VAL A 88 0.00 5.68 -2.52
CA VAL A 88 1.43 5.95 -2.53
C VAL A 88 2.15 4.96 -1.63
N LEU A 89 1.82 4.96 -0.33
CA LEU A 89 2.57 4.17 0.65
C LEU A 89 2.38 2.67 0.42
N SER A 90 1.14 2.22 0.22
CA SER A 90 0.87 0.79 0.04
C SER A 90 1.57 0.21 -1.19
N ARG A 91 1.55 0.97 -2.29
CA ARG A 91 2.17 0.62 -3.57
C ARG A 91 3.68 0.51 -3.43
N TRP A 92 4.29 1.49 -2.76
CA TRP A 92 5.72 1.47 -2.50
C TRP A 92 6.11 0.29 -1.60
N LEU A 93 5.36 0.05 -0.52
CA LEU A 93 5.60 -1.07 0.40
C LEU A 93 5.50 -2.42 -0.31
N LEU A 94 4.42 -2.66 -1.06
CA LEU A 94 4.24 -3.91 -1.82
C LEU A 94 5.32 -4.10 -2.87
N ALA A 95 5.62 -3.07 -3.67
CA ALA A 95 6.66 -3.16 -4.70
C ALA A 95 8.06 -3.38 -4.11
N ALA A 96 8.38 -2.74 -2.98
CA ALA A 96 9.67 -2.91 -2.31
C ALA A 96 9.81 -4.30 -1.66
N ALA A 97 8.76 -4.78 -1.00
CA ALA A 97 8.76 -6.06 -0.30
C ALA A 97 8.75 -7.25 -1.27
N LEU A 98 7.95 -7.16 -2.34
CA LEU A 98 7.73 -8.24 -3.31
C LEU A 98 8.67 -8.19 -4.51
N ARG A 99 9.68 -7.30 -4.49
CA ARG A 99 10.64 -7.19 -5.59
C ARG A 99 11.34 -8.55 -5.79
N THR A 100 11.05 -9.18 -6.91
CA THR A 100 11.46 -10.54 -7.26
C THR A 100 12.98 -10.70 -7.10
N ARG A 101 13.39 -11.74 -6.36
CA ARG A 101 14.78 -12.14 -6.23
C ARG A 101 15.08 -13.09 -7.39
N ALA A 102 16.07 -12.78 -8.23
CA ALA A 102 16.57 -13.75 -9.19
C ALA A 102 17.19 -14.94 -8.43
N PRO A 103 16.96 -16.21 -8.86
CA PRO A 103 17.66 -17.34 -8.28
C PRO A 103 19.16 -17.17 -8.49
N GLY A 104 19.94 -17.08 -7.40
CA GLY A 104 21.42 -17.08 -7.43
C GLY A 104 22.14 -15.87 -6.83
N SER A 105 21.48 -14.77 -6.47
CA SER A 105 22.19 -13.62 -5.88
C SER A 105 22.28 -13.74 -4.35
N GLY A 106 23.47 -14.03 -3.83
CA GLY A 106 23.85 -13.95 -2.41
C GLY A 106 23.92 -12.51 -1.86
N GLY A 107 23.01 -11.63 -2.28
CA GLY A 107 22.92 -10.24 -1.82
C GLY A 107 22.08 -10.08 -0.53
N PRO A 108 22.19 -8.91 0.13
CA PRO A 108 21.57 -8.66 1.44
C PRO A 108 20.06 -8.90 1.40
N ARG A 109 19.52 -9.46 2.49
CA ARG A 109 18.10 -9.77 2.66
C ARG A 109 17.25 -8.51 2.46
N SER A 110 16.04 -8.67 1.91
CA SER A 110 15.03 -7.60 1.91
C SER A 110 14.91 -7.03 3.34
N PRO A 111 14.82 -5.70 3.52
CA PRO A 111 14.72 -5.08 4.84
C PRO A 111 13.50 -5.55 5.65
N THR A 112 12.58 -6.30 5.03
CA THR A 112 11.42 -6.95 5.68
C THR A 112 11.74 -8.28 6.37
N SER A 113 12.94 -8.86 6.22
CA SER A 113 13.31 -10.12 6.89
C SER A 113 13.58 -10.01 8.41
N GLY A 114 13.54 -8.79 8.96
CA GLY A 114 13.38 -8.57 10.40
C GLY A 114 11.90 -8.52 10.70
N GLY A 115 11.31 -9.66 11.04
CA GLY A 115 9.87 -9.84 11.18
C GLY A 115 9.18 -8.70 11.92
N TRP A 116 8.00 -8.32 11.43
CA TRP A 116 7.10 -7.41 12.11
C TRP A 116 6.48 -8.17 13.28
N THR A 117 7.21 -8.27 14.39
CA THR A 117 6.79 -9.10 15.53
C THR A 117 5.54 -8.52 16.19
N ARG A 118 4.45 -9.28 16.08
CA ARG A 118 3.20 -9.10 16.83
C ARG A 118 3.47 -9.40 18.30
N SER A 119 3.69 -8.38 19.14
CA SER A 119 3.70 -8.56 20.60
C SER A 119 2.27 -8.53 21.12
N THR A 120 1.73 -9.69 21.50
CA THR A 120 0.54 -9.80 22.34
C THR A 120 0.74 -8.96 23.62
N GLY A 121 -0.12 -7.96 23.85
CA GLY A 121 -0.29 -7.35 25.18
C GLY A 121 0.56 -6.13 25.53
N GLY A 122 1.25 -5.49 24.58
CA GLY A 122 1.98 -4.24 24.82
C GLY A 122 2.15 -3.47 23.51
N ARG A 123 2.12 -2.12 23.56
CA ARG A 123 2.24 -1.24 22.38
C ARG A 123 3.35 -1.77 21.46
N PRO A 124 3.08 -2.03 20.17
CA PRO A 124 4.03 -2.72 19.29
C PRO A 124 5.33 -1.91 19.19
N ALA A 125 6.46 -2.60 19.34
CA ALA A 125 7.75 -2.05 18.96
C ALA A 125 7.73 -1.87 17.45
N ARG A 126 7.48 -0.63 17.01
CA ARG A 126 7.46 -0.24 15.59
C ARG A 126 8.74 -0.72 14.90
N SER A 127 8.64 -1.36 13.74
CA SER A 127 9.80 -1.71 12.92
C SER A 127 10.71 -0.47 12.70
N PRO A 128 12.05 -0.58 12.71
CA PRO A 128 12.95 0.54 12.43
C PRO A 128 12.63 1.29 11.13
N THR A 129 11.98 0.64 10.17
CA THR A 129 11.52 1.22 8.90
C THR A 129 10.23 2.03 9.07
N LEU A 130 9.24 1.54 9.82
CA LEU A 130 8.06 2.34 10.21
C LEU A 130 8.43 3.43 11.21
N ILE A 131 9.41 3.21 12.09
CA ILE A 131 10.00 4.25 12.95
C ILE A 131 10.68 5.29 12.07
N ARG A 132 11.47 4.92 11.06
CA ARG A 132 12.09 5.92 10.15
C ARG A 132 11.08 6.67 9.30
N LEU A 133 10.04 6.02 8.78
CA LEU A 133 8.98 6.71 8.03
C LEU A 133 8.15 7.61 8.96
N SER A 134 7.77 7.11 10.14
CA SER A 134 7.08 7.93 11.15
C SER A 134 7.96 8.99 11.79
N GLN A 135 9.29 8.88 11.83
CA GLN A 135 10.19 9.94 12.35
C GLN A 135 10.61 10.93 11.26
N ARG A 136 10.64 10.51 9.98
CA ARG A 136 10.97 11.37 8.83
C ARG A 136 9.76 12.12 8.27
N PHE A 137 8.55 11.60 8.48
CA PHE A 137 7.29 12.27 8.12
C PHE A 137 6.38 12.59 9.31
N GLY A 138 6.70 12.12 10.52
CA GLY A 138 5.94 12.39 11.75
C GLY A 138 6.83 12.92 12.87
N ALA A 139 7.07 14.22 12.84
CA ALA A 139 7.42 14.94 14.05
C ALA A 139 6.21 15.74 14.54
N SER A 140 6.02 15.66 15.86
CA SER A 140 5.17 16.46 16.73
C SER A 140 3.65 16.24 16.66
N GLY A 141 3.18 15.35 17.53
CA GLY A 141 2.07 15.71 18.40
C GLY A 141 2.51 16.85 19.33
N GLN A 142 2.38 18.08 18.87
CA GLN A 142 2.25 19.29 19.68
C GLN A 142 1.36 20.23 18.87
N ARG A 143 0.31 20.72 19.51
CA ARG A 143 -0.76 21.55 18.95
C ARG A 143 -0.21 22.71 18.11
N ASP A 144 -0.33 22.61 16.79
CA ASP A 144 -0.66 23.78 15.97
C ASP A 144 -1.45 23.33 14.74
N ARG A 145 -2.63 23.93 14.54
CA ARG A 145 -3.58 23.58 13.48
C ARG A 145 -3.14 24.19 12.15
N ARG A 146 -2.00 23.75 11.60
CA ARG A 146 -1.61 24.12 10.23
C ARG A 146 -1.23 22.87 9.43
N PRO A 147 -1.81 22.67 8.23
CA PRO A 147 -1.49 21.50 7.42
C PRO A 147 -0.02 21.50 6.99
N PHE A 148 0.64 20.35 7.12
CA PHE A 148 2.02 20.07 6.66
C PHE A 148 2.10 19.84 5.14
N PHE A 149 1.28 20.54 4.36
CA PHE A 149 1.50 20.69 2.92
C PHE A 149 1.83 22.15 2.69
N PRO A 150 2.91 22.50 1.95
CA PRO A 150 2.96 23.81 1.33
C PRO A 150 1.69 23.89 0.49
N LEU A 151 0.78 24.80 0.86
CA LEU A 151 -0.29 25.23 -0.01
C LEU A 151 0.39 25.54 -1.34
N LEU A 152 0.15 24.69 -2.36
CA LEU A 152 0.42 25.12 -3.72
C LEU A 152 -0.28 26.48 -3.85
N PRO A 153 0.42 27.54 -4.30
CA PRO A 153 -0.23 28.82 -4.49
C PRO A 153 -1.48 28.56 -5.35
N ARG A 154 -2.63 29.00 -4.85
CA ARG A 154 -3.82 29.04 -5.71
C ARG A 154 -3.40 29.83 -6.95
N PRO A 155 -3.67 29.35 -8.17
CA PRO A 155 -3.47 30.18 -9.34
C PRO A 155 -4.31 31.44 -9.13
N ASP A 156 -3.62 32.58 -9.01
CA ASP A 156 -4.27 33.88 -9.00
C ASP A 156 -5.11 33.98 -10.27
N GLY A 157 -6.44 34.09 -10.14
CA GLY A 157 -7.35 34.32 -11.27
C GLY A 157 -8.22 33.14 -11.73
N ALA A 158 -8.45 32.10 -10.93
CA ALA A 158 -9.51 31.14 -11.25
C ALA A 158 -10.91 31.75 -10.98
N ASP A 159 -11.55 32.19 -12.06
CA ASP A 159 -12.94 32.66 -12.16
C ASP A 159 -13.92 31.68 -11.46
N PRO A 160 -14.78 32.14 -10.53
CA PRO A 160 -15.80 31.28 -9.94
C PRO A 160 -16.82 30.87 -11.02
N ARG A 161 -16.72 29.63 -11.49
CA ARG A 161 -17.77 29.05 -12.35
C ARG A 161 -19.13 29.19 -11.67
N PRO A 162 -20.17 29.66 -12.38
CA PRO A 162 -21.52 29.76 -11.82
C PRO A 162 -22.08 28.37 -11.49
N GLU A 163 -22.73 28.27 -10.34
CA GLU A 163 -23.49 27.08 -9.91
C GLU A 163 -24.59 26.77 -10.94
N PRO A 164 -24.79 25.49 -11.32
CA PRO A 164 -25.87 25.11 -12.23
C PRO A 164 -27.25 25.26 -11.55
N PRO A 165 -28.32 25.43 -12.35
CA PRO A 165 -29.67 25.78 -11.86
C PRO A 165 -30.33 24.73 -10.99
#